data_AF-L7LDB3-F1
#
_entry.id   AF-L7LDB3-F1
#
_cell.length_a   1.000
_cell.length_b   1.000
_cell.length_c   1.000
_cell.angle_alpha   90.00
_cell.angle_beta   90.00
_cell.angle_gamma   90.00
#
_symmetry.space_group_name_H-M   'P 1'
#
loop_
_entity.id
_entity.type
_entity.pdbx_description
1 polymer ?
#
loop_
_entity_poly.entity_id
_entity_poly.type
_entity_poly.pdbx_seq_one_letter_code
_entity_poly.pdbx_strand_id
1 'polypeptide(L)'
;MLNRSTRRLASAAAVGALGIAIALGTTACGAGKISQTANQEPAVNGASGSITLTPSEYDGQEMSNGSIAIRNAHVLYPVSKADQIFGDGGPFALAFNIANDSPTRVVKLQSVSAKTGNIKLTPPTSTSGGDPASIAPGKALLAGQPSGSDPDLAAGADSRWTVELTNAGDTVAAGLTVPITFNFAVYDLGGKQVETVSTTVDTPVDGGTLNERQDVVRDVQGESEH
;
A
#
# COMPACT_ATOMS: atom_id res chain seq x y z
N MET A 1 54.65 3.28 69.11
CA MET A 1 54.61 4.67 68.64
C MET A 1 53.19 5.03 68.27
N LEU A 2 52.68 6.16 68.81
CA LEU A 2 51.41 6.76 68.44
C LEU A 2 51.47 7.24 66.99
N ASN A 3 50.41 7.04 66.21
CA ASN A 3 50.03 8.03 65.20
C ASN A 3 48.53 8.34 65.32
N ARG A 4 48.23 9.63 65.32
CA ARG A 4 46.96 10.26 65.70
C ARG A 4 46.35 10.90 64.45
N SER A 5 45.01 10.92 64.39
CA SER A 5 44.19 11.84 63.58
C SER A 5 44.14 11.53 62.07
N THR A 6 43.01 11.56 61.36
CA THR A 6 41.97 12.60 61.35
C THR A 6 40.76 12.11 60.51
N ARG A 7 39.59 12.71 60.78
CA ARG A 7 38.34 12.74 59.99
C ARG A 7 37.23 11.78 60.43
N ARG A 8 36.61 12.16 61.54
CA ARG A 8 35.14 12.22 61.62
C ARG A 8 34.64 13.20 60.55
N LEU A 9 33.54 12.84 59.87
CA LEU A 9 32.44 13.70 59.39
C LEU A 9 31.82 13.09 58.13
N ALA A 10 30.71 12.36 58.31
CA ALA A 10 29.56 12.35 57.39
C ALA A 10 28.47 11.47 58.02
N SER A 11 27.83 12.01 59.06
CA SER A 11 26.48 11.60 59.42
C SER A 11 25.50 12.13 58.37
N ALA A 12 24.35 11.45 58.28
CA ALA A 12 23.07 11.94 57.76
C ALA A 12 22.83 11.80 56.24
N ALA A 13 22.16 10.71 55.86
CA ALA A 13 20.92 10.75 55.08
C ALA A 13 20.34 9.33 54.96
N ALA A 14 19.72 8.85 56.05
CA ALA A 14 18.60 7.93 55.93
C ALA A 14 17.34 8.79 55.80
N VAL A 15 16.41 8.40 54.91
CA VAL A 15 14.95 8.66 54.89
C VAL A 15 14.47 8.95 53.46
N GLY A 16 13.66 8.03 52.93
CA GLY A 16 12.51 8.38 52.09
C GLY A 16 12.67 8.25 50.58
N ALA A 17 12.58 7.03 50.03
CA ALA A 17 12.11 6.82 48.64
C ALA A 17 11.66 5.36 48.39
N LEU A 18 10.85 4.79 49.29
CA LEU A 18 10.10 3.56 49.03
C LEU A 18 8.61 3.93 49.12
N GLY A 19 8.02 4.42 48.04
CA GLY A 19 6.65 4.95 48.14
C GLY A 19 5.91 5.37 46.87
N ILE A 20 6.40 5.09 45.65
CA ILE A 20 5.60 5.32 44.43
C ILE A 20 5.90 4.22 43.42
N ALA A 21 5.31 3.03 43.59
CA ALA A 21 5.42 1.96 42.59
C ALA A 21 4.09 1.28 42.24
N ILE A 22 2.94 1.73 42.79
CA ILE A 22 1.65 1.00 42.66
C ILE A 22 0.55 1.86 41.99
N ALA A 23 0.89 2.93 41.27
CA ALA A 23 -0.12 3.79 40.62
C ALA A 23 0.07 4.04 39.11
N LEU A 24 0.98 3.32 38.45
CA LEU A 24 1.23 3.46 37.00
C LEU A 24 0.98 2.15 36.20
N GLY A 25 0.45 1.11 36.84
CA GLY A 25 0.32 -0.22 36.23
C GLY A 25 -0.96 -0.47 35.41
N THR A 26 -1.95 0.44 35.42
CA THR A 26 -3.27 0.16 34.82
C THR A 26 -3.55 0.86 33.49
N THR A 27 -2.64 1.69 32.95
CA THR A 27 -2.86 2.39 31.66
C THR A 27 -2.04 1.85 30.48
N ALA A 28 -1.23 0.80 30.68
CA ALA A 28 -0.31 0.32 29.63
C ALA A 28 -0.74 -0.97 28.90
N CYS A 29 -1.98 -1.44 29.04
CA CYS A 29 -2.44 -2.62 28.27
C CYS A 29 -2.92 -2.31 26.84
N GLY A 30 -3.14 -1.04 26.48
CA GLY A 30 -3.62 -0.65 25.14
C GLY A 30 -2.53 -0.36 24.10
N ALA A 31 -1.26 -0.28 24.50
CA ALA A 31 -0.22 0.35 23.65
C ALA A 31 0.72 -0.62 22.92
N GLY A 32 0.79 -1.90 23.30
CA GLY A 32 1.93 -2.74 22.93
C GLY A 32 1.68 -3.91 21.98
N LYS A 33 0.50 -4.55 22.06
CA LYS A 33 0.26 -5.81 21.32
C LYS A 33 -0.87 -5.73 20.29
N ILE A 34 -1.90 -4.93 20.56
CA ILE A 34 -2.99 -4.63 19.64
C ILE A 34 -3.19 -3.11 19.70
N SER A 35 -2.41 -2.38 18.92
CA SER A 35 -2.56 -0.94 18.82
C SER A 35 -3.66 -0.61 17.82
N GLN A 36 -4.65 0.17 18.28
CA GLN A 36 -5.79 0.59 17.45
C GLN A 36 -5.41 1.56 16.33
N THR A 37 -4.18 2.09 16.32
CA THR A 37 -3.65 2.92 15.23
C THR A 37 -2.63 2.18 14.38
N ALA A 38 -1.95 1.16 14.91
CA ALA A 38 -0.96 0.41 14.13
C ALA A 38 -1.59 -0.58 13.14
N ASN A 39 -2.81 -1.04 13.41
CA ASN A 39 -3.58 -1.93 12.53
C ASN A 39 -4.60 -1.16 11.66
N GLN A 40 -4.49 0.17 11.58
CA GLN A 40 -5.35 0.95 10.68
C GLN A 40 -4.84 0.81 9.26
N GLU A 41 -5.74 0.42 8.35
CA GLU A 41 -5.49 0.61 6.92
C GLU A 41 -5.52 2.12 6.60
N PRO A 42 -4.69 2.58 5.65
CA PRO A 42 -4.75 3.98 5.23
C PRO A 42 -6.16 4.34 4.76
N ALA A 43 -6.64 5.53 5.11
CA ALA A 43 -7.93 6.06 4.65
C ALA A 43 -7.84 6.53 3.19
N VAL A 44 -7.52 5.61 2.29
CA VAL A 44 -7.46 5.80 0.84
C VAL A 44 -8.45 4.85 0.18
N ASN A 45 -8.92 5.20 -1.02
CA ASN A 45 -9.91 4.40 -1.72
C ASN A 45 -9.34 3.09 -2.28
N GLY A 46 -8.02 2.93 -2.36
CA GLY A 46 -7.38 1.75 -2.92
C GLY A 46 -7.08 0.65 -1.91
N ALA A 47 -7.13 -0.59 -2.38
CA ALA A 47 -6.78 -1.79 -1.63
C ALA A 47 -5.28 -1.97 -1.46
N SER A 48 -4.90 -2.79 -0.49
CA SER A 48 -3.52 -3.17 -0.17
C SER A 48 -3.37 -4.69 -0.18
N GLY A 49 -2.14 -5.16 -0.38
CA GLY A 49 -1.79 -6.58 -0.30
C GLY A 49 -0.29 -6.74 -0.09
N SER A 50 0.13 -7.87 0.49
CA SER A 50 1.54 -8.13 0.72
C SER A 50 1.90 -9.59 0.49
N ILE A 51 3.11 -9.82 -0.02
CA ILE A 51 3.71 -11.15 -0.15
C ILE A 51 4.99 -11.15 0.67
N THR A 52 5.12 -12.06 1.64
CA THR A 52 6.39 -12.29 2.34
C THR A 52 7.28 -13.14 1.45
N LEU A 53 8.52 -12.71 1.22
CA LEU A 53 9.46 -13.46 0.41
C LEU A 53 10.04 -14.63 1.20
N THR A 54 10.32 -15.74 0.51
CA THR A 54 10.87 -16.93 1.16
C THR A 54 12.20 -16.57 1.86
N PRO A 55 12.36 -16.87 3.16
CA PRO A 55 13.61 -16.63 3.89
C PRO A 55 14.80 -17.34 3.24
N SER A 56 16.00 -16.84 3.46
CA SER A 56 17.23 -17.49 3.00
C SER A 56 18.11 -17.87 4.16
N GLU A 57 18.77 -19.01 4.06
CA GLU A 57 19.76 -19.43 5.04
C GLU A 57 21.12 -18.84 4.72
N TYR A 58 21.78 -18.31 5.75
CA TYR A 58 23.18 -17.93 5.72
C TYR A 58 23.86 -18.40 7.00
N ASP A 59 24.94 -19.17 6.85
CA ASP A 59 25.68 -19.76 7.97
C ASP A 59 24.79 -20.55 8.95
N GLY A 60 23.78 -21.26 8.42
CA GLY A 60 22.81 -22.02 9.21
C GLY A 60 21.79 -21.17 9.97
N GLN A 61 21.74 -19.86 9.73
CA GLN A 61 20.73 -18.96 10.29
C GLN A 61 19.74 -18.51 9.21
N GLU A 62 18.45 -18.53 9.56
CA GLU A 62 17.39 -18.04 8.70
C GLU A 62 17.37 -16.50 8.70
N MET A 63 17.47 -15.90 7.51
CA MET A 63 17.40 -14.46 7.31
C MET A 63 16.14 -14.10 6.53
N SER A 64 15.37 -13.15 7.08
CA SER A 64 14.22 -12.58 6.39
C SER A 64 14.66 -11.84 5.13
N ASN A 65 13.98 -12.13 4.02
CA ASN A 65 14.19 -11.45 2.74
C ASN A 65 13.20 -10.29 2.52
N GLY A 66 12.40 -9.95 3.52
CA GLY A 66 11.40 -8.88 3.43
C GLY A 66 10.15 -9.28 2.65
N SER A 67 9.47 -8.29 2.09
CA SER A 67 8.17 -8.47 1.43
C SER A 67 8.01 -7.60 0.19
N ILE A 68 7.05 -7.97 -0.66
CA ILE A 68 6.50 -7.14 -1.71
C ILE A 68 5.18 -6.57 -1.19
N ALA A 69 5.03 -5.25 -1.15
CA ALA A 69 3.80 -4.59 -0.72
C ALA A 69 3.13 -3.88 -1.90
N ILE A 70 1.89 -4.23 -2.20
CA ILE A 70 1.00 -3.51 -3.11
C ILE A 70 0.15 -2.55 -2.29
N ARG A 71 0.11 -1.30 -2.70
CA ARG A 71 -0.53 -0.20 -1.96
C ARG A 71 -1.40 0.62 -2.90
N ASN A 72 -2.53 1.09 -2.35
CA ASN A 72 -3.47 1.97 -3.03
C ASN A 72 -3.87 1.47 -4.43
N ALA A 73 -4.12 0.17 -4.57
CA ALA A 73 -4.63 -0.40 -5.82
C ALA A 73 -6.10 -0.02 -5.99
N HIS A 74 -6.44 0.72 -7.05
CA HIS A 74 -7.82 1.05 -7.40
C HIS A 74 -7.99 1.20 -8.91
N VAL A 75 -9.18 0.84 -9.40
CA VAL A 75 -9.61 1.10 -10.76
C VAL A 75 -10.31 2.45 -10.78
N LEU A 76 -9.87 3.37 -11.63
CA LEU A 76 -10.51 4.68 -11.77
C LEU A 76 -11.72 4.55 -12.70
N TYR A 77 -12.88 4.93 -12.18
CA TYR A 77 -14.09 5.02 -12.99
C TYR A 77 -14.01 6.25 -13.92
N PRO A 78 -14.40 6.12 -15.19
CA PRO A 78 -14.34 7.22 -16.16
C PRO A 78 -15.32 8.34 -15.78
N VAL A 79 -14.86 9.58 -15.94
CA VAL A 79 -15.70 10.79 -15.73
C VAL A 79 -16.34 11.28 -17.03
N SER A 80 -15.62 11.15 -18.14
CA SER A 80 -16.08 11.55 -19.46
C SER A 80 -16.61 10.32 -20.19
N LYS A 81 -17.77 10.45 -20.82
CA LYS A 81 -18.43 9.36 -21.56
C LYS A 81 -18.59 8.09 -20.71
N ALA A 82 -18.90 8.26 -19.42
CA ALA A 82 -18.95 7.17 -18.45
C ALA A 82 -19.87 6.02 -18.89
N ASP A 83 -21.08 6.33 -19.36
CA ASP A 83 -22.04 5.32 -19.84
C ASP A 83 -21.50 4.53 -21.04
N GLN A 84 -20.83 5.21 -21.97
CA GLN A 84 -20.23 4.57 -23.14
C GLN A 84 -19.06 3.68 -22.73
N ILE A 85 -18.12 4.21 -21.94
CA ILE A 85 -16.92 3.46 -21.52
C ILE A 85 -17.32 2.27 -20.65
N PHE A 86 -18.32 2.43 -19.78
CA PHE A 86 -18.86 1.33 -19.00
C PHE A 86 -19.54 0.28 -19.89
N GLY A 87 -20.41 0.70 -20.82
CA GLY A 87 -21.08 -0.20 -21.76
C GLY A 87 -20.13 -0.94 -22.70
N ASP A 88 -19.00 -0.32 -23.08
CA ASP A 88 -17.94 -0.91 -23.89
C ASP A 88 -16.97 -1.77 -23.04
N GLY A 89 -17.08 -1.72 -21.70
CA GLY A 89 -16.22 -2.45 -20.78
C GLY A 89 -14.78 -1.92 -20.68
N GLY A 90 -14.57 -0.62 -20.95
CA GLY A 90 -13.29 0.08 -20.79
C GLY A 90 -12.96 1.02 -21.96
N PRO A 91 -11.77 1.63 -21.96
CA PRO A 91 -10.67 1.43 -21.03
C PRO A 91 -10.89 2.08 -19.66
N PHE A 92 -10.58 1.34 -18.60
CA PHE A 92 -10.51 1.85 -17.23
C PHE A 92 -9.04 2.01 -16.84
N ALA A 93 -8.68 3.15 -16.26
CA ALA A 93 -7.32 3.36 -15.74
C ALA A 93 -7.15 2.60 -14.41
N LEU A 94 -5.97 2.03 -14.18
CA LEU A 94 -5.62 1.38 -12.92
C LEU A 94 -4.44 2.12 -12.29
N ALA A 95 -4.55 2.40 -10.99
CA ALA A 95 -3.48 3.02 -10.22
C ALA A 95 -3.09 2.14 -9.04
N PHE A 96 -1.79 2.00 -8.80
CA PHE A 96 -1.23 1.26 -7.67
C PHE A 96 0.24 1.64 -7.43
N ASN A 97 0.76 1.29 -6.26
CA ASN A 97 2.17 1.37 -5.92
C ASN A 97 2.66 0.00 -5.45
N ILE A 98 3.79 -0.47 -5.97
CA ILE A 98 4.45 -1.70 -5.55
C ILE A 98 5.78 -1.34 -4.88
N ALA A 99 5.88 -1.56 -3.58
CA ALA A 99 7.11 -1.38 -2.82
C ALA A 99 7.84 -2.73 -2.65
N ASN A 100 9.14 -2.70 -2.90
CA ASN A 100 10.03 -3.80 -2.57
C ASN A 100 10.70 -3.50 -1.23
N ASP A 101 10.17 -4.09 -0.16
CA ASP A 101 10.69 -3.94 1.20
C ASP A 101 11.84 -4.93 1.48
N SER A 102 12.29 -5.69 0.46
CA SER A 102 13.45 -6.54 0.58
C SER A 102 14.74 -5.71 0.70
N PRO A 103 15.65 -6.07 1.63
CA PRO A 103 16.97 -5.47 1.69
C PRO A 103 17.95 -6.05 0.65
N THR A 104 17.65 -7.23 0.08
CA THR A 104 18.64 -8.04 -0.67
C THR A 104 18.08 -8.67 -1.94
N ARG A 105 16.82 -8.46 -2.28
CA ARG A 105 16.19 -9.02 -3.49
C ARG A 105 15.78 -7.93 -4.46
N VAL A 106 15.97 -8.18 -5.74
CA VAL A 106 15.37 -7.39 -6.82
C VAL A 106 14.05 -8.05 -7.20
N VAL A 107 12.97 -7.27 -7.28
CA VAL A 107 11.64 -7.75 -7.62
C VAL A 107 11.28 -7.24 -9.00
N LYS A 108 10.83 -8.11 -9.90
CA LYS A 108 10.38 -7.73 -11.24
C LYS A 108 8.90 -8.01 -11.40
N LEU A 109 8.13 -6.98 -11.74
CA LEU A 109 6.73 -7.14 -12.14
C LEU A 109 6.69 -7.83 -13.52
N GLN A 110 6.20 -9.07 -13.56
CA GLN A 110 6.10 -9.82 -14.82
C GLN A 110 4.81 -9.51 -15.56
N SER A 111 3.70 -9.49 -14.84
CA SER A 111 2.39 -9.22 -15.41
C SER A 111 1.38 -8.82 -14.34
N VAL A 112 0.33 -8.16 -14.78
CA VAL A 112 -0.87 -7.89 -14.01
C VAL A 112 -2.04 -8.43 -14.83
N SER A 113 -2.95 -9.16 -14.20
CA SER A 113 -4.12 -9.76 -14.87
C SER A 113 -5.40 -9.58 -14.06
N ALA A 114 -6.53 -9.59 -14.76
CA ALA A 114 -7.86 -9.63 -14.18
C ALA A 114 -8.55 -10.93 -14.58
N LYS A 115 -9.55 -11.35 -13.80
CA LYS A 115 -10.40 -12.50 -14.16
C LYS A 115 -11.21 -12.24 -15.44
N THR A 116 -11.67 -11.01 -15.62
CA THR A 116 -12.43 -10.55 -16.78
C THR A 116 -11.74 -9.32 -17.36
N GLY A 117 -11.58 -9.29 -18.69
CA GLY A 117 -10.89 -8.22 -19.39
C GLY A 117 -9.38 -8.43 -19.54
N ASN A 118 -8.73 -7.44 -20.12
CA ASN A 118 -7.31 -7.46 -20.46
C ASN A 118 -6.63 -6.24 -19.85
N ILE A 119 -5.51 -6.47 -19.17
CA ILE A 119 -4.69 -5.41 -18.61
C ILE A 119 -3.50 -5.17 -19.51
N LYS A 120 -3.36 -3.92 -19.95
CA LYS A 120 -2.20 -3.45 -20.70
C LYS A 120 -1.34 -2.59 -19.81
N LEU A 121 -0.07 -2.95 -19.69
CA LEU A 121 0.95 -2.15 -19.00
C LEU A 121 1.80 -1.43 -20.05
N THR A 122 1.89 -0.11 -19.96
CA THR A 122 2.76 0.71 -20.78
C THR A 122 3.85 1.32 -19.90
N PRO A 123 5.13 1.07 -20.19
CA PRO A 123 6.23 1.56 -19.37
C PRO A 123 6.33 3.09 -19.40
N PRO A 124 6.91 3.71 -18.35
CA PRO A 124 7.18 5.13 -18.32
C PRO A 124 8.13 5.57 -19.44
N THR A 125 7.98 6.81 -19.89
CA THR A 125 8.82 7.43 -20.92
C THR A 125 10.19 7.84 -20.34
N SER A 126 10.25 8.18 -19.06
CA SER A 126 11.48 8.47 -18.34
C SER A 126 11.90 7.25 -17.51
N THR A 127 13.02 6.64 -17.87
CA THR A 127 13.62 5.53 -17.11
C THR A 127 15.03 5.92 -16.65
N SER A 128 15.38 5.63 -15.40
CA SER A 128 16.71 5.94 -14.85
C SER A 128 17.81 4.95 -15.27
N GLY A 129 17.71 4.36 -16.47
CA GLY A 129 18.75 3.48 -17.04
C GLY A 129 18.68 2.01 -16.63
N GLY A 130 17.48 1.45 -16.48
CA GLY A 130 17.26 0.03 -16.18
C GLY A 130 15.91 -0.47 -16.70
N ASP A 131 15.63 -1.76 -16.49
CA ASP A 131 14.31 -2.32 -16.79
C ASP A 131 13.24 -1.66 -15.89
N PRO A 132 12.26 -0.93 -16.44
CA PRO A 132 11.26 -0.21 -15.65
C PRO A 132 10.32 -1.13 -14.85
N ALA A 133 10.31 -2.43 -15.16
CA ALA A 133 9.55 -3.43 -14.41
C ALA A 133 10.33 -3.98 -13.21
N SER A 134 11.64 -3.68 -13.11
CA SER A 134 12.50 -4.12 -12.02
C SER A 134 12.55 -3.09 -10.89
N ILE A 135 12.37 -3.57 -9.68
CA ILE A 135 12.25 -2.81 -8.44
C ILE A 135 13.41 -3.22 -7.54
N ALA A 136 14.41 -2.35 -7.42
CA ALA A 136 15.57 -2.57 -6.56
C ALA A 136 15.17 -2.63 -5.07
N PRO A 137 16.03 -3.20 -4.19
CA PRO A 137 15.85 -3.18 -2.74
C PRO A 137 15.47 -1.79 -2.20
N GLY A 138 14.41 -1.71 -1.40
CA GLY A 138 13.93 -0.47 -0.79
C GLY A 138 13.38 0.57 -1.79
N LYS A 139 13.08 0.18 -3.04
CA LYS A 139 12.48 1.04 -4.06
C LYS A 139 11.04 0.64 -4.33
N ALA A 140 10.37 1.48 -5.12
CA ALA A 140 8.97 1.28 -5.47
C ALA A 140 8.71 1.57 -6.95
N LEU A 141 7.70 0.90 -7.49
CA LEU A 141 7.15 1.10 -8.82
C LEU A 141 5.80 1.78 -8.70
N LEU A 142 5.62 2.87 -9.45
CA LEU A 142 4.39 3.65 -9.48
C LEU A 142 3.63 3.39 -10.78
N ALA A 143 2.33 3.15 -10.68
CA ALA A 143 1.45 2.96 -11.82
C ALA A 143 0.19 3.80 -11.67
N GLY A 144 -0.23 4.42 -12.77
CA GLY A 144 -1.39 5.29 -12.83
C GLY A 144 -1.28 6.55 -11.98
N GLN A 145 -2.21 7.48 -12.23
CA GLN A 145 -2.43 8.63 -11.37
C GLN A 145 -3.59 8.30 -10.43
N PRO A 146 -3.39 8.35 -9.10
CA PRO A 146 -4.49 8.11 -8.17
C PRO A 146 -5.52 9.25 -8.19
N SER A 147 -6.77 8.95 -7.85
CA SER A 147 -7.79 9.98 -7.69
C SER A 147 -7.38 11.03 -6.64
N GLY A 148 -7.76 12.30 -6.86
CA GLY A 148 -7.46 13.40 -5.93
C GLY A 148 -6.00 13.86 -5.89
N SER A 149 -5.12 13.33 -6.75
CA SER A 149 -3.75 13.82 -6.87
C SER A 149 -3.61 14.80 -8.03
N ASP A 150 -3.07 15.99 -7.74
CA ASP A 150 -2.82 17.03 -8.74
C ASP A 150 -1.73 16.54 -9.73
N PRO A 151 -2.03 16.41 -11.03
CA PRO A 151 -1.08 15.94 -12.02
C PRO A 151 0.14 16.87 -12.19
N ASP A 152 -0.01 18.18 -11.93
CA ASP A 152 1.08 19.16 -12.05
C ASP A 152 1.99 19.16 -10.81
N LEU A 153 1.50 18.65 -9.67
CA LEU A 153 2.26 18.48 -8.43
C LEU A 153 2.68 17.03 -8.17
N ALA A 154 2.19 16.08 -8.97
CA ALA A 154 2.52 14.67 -8.87
C ALA A 154 3.96 14.44 -9.34
N ALA A 155 4.89 14.56 -8.39
CA ALA A 155 6.28 14.19 -8.60
C ALA A 155 6.38 12.79 -9.27
N GLY A 156 7.13 12.73 -10.37
CA GLY A 156 7.34 11.48 -11.10
C GLY A 156 6.19 11.04 -12.02
N ALA A 157 5.35 11.96 -12.53
CA ALA A 157 4.35 11.65 -13.56
C ALA A 157 4.96 10.90 -14.76
N ASP A 158 6.10 11.35 -15.28
CA ASP A 158 6.82 10.71 -16.39
C ASP A 158 7.50 9.38 -16.02
N SER A 159 7.57 9.06 -14.72
CA SER A 159 8.14 7.82 -14.19
C SER A 159 7.09 6.77 -13.83
N ARG A 160 5.81 7.04 -14.08
CA ARG A 160 4.70 6.12 -13.82
C ARG A 160 4.40 5.23 -15.02
N TRP A 161 4.05 3.98 -14.73
CA TRP A 161 3.43 3.11 -15.71
C TRP A 161 2.01 3.57 -16.03
N THR A 162 1.62 3.53 -17.30
CA THR A 162 0.20 3.66 -17.69
C THR A 162 -0.41 2.27 -17.72
N VAL A 163 -1.52 2.08 -17.00
CA VAL A 163 -2.18 0.77 -16.91
C VAL A 163 -3.66 0.91 -17.27
N GLU A 164 -4.09 0.12 -18.24
CA GLU A 164 -5.46 0.15 -18.78
C GLU A 164 -6.10 -1.24 -18.69
N LEU A 165 -7.32 -1.30 -18.16
CA LEU A 165 -8.19 -2.47 -18.15
C LEU A 165 -9.27 -2.31 -19.22
N THR A 166 -9.35 -3.25 -20.16
CA THR A 166 -10.30 -3.24 -21.29
C THR A 166 -11.09 -4.54 -21.36
N ASN A 167 -12.24 -4.54 -22.04
CA ASN A 167 -13.10 -5.72 -22.18
C ASN A 167 -13.54 -6.34 -20.84
N ALA A 168 -13.67 -5.52 -19.80
CA ALA A 168 -14.05 -5.98 -18.47
C ALA A 168 -15.57 -6.14 -18.30
N GLY A 169 -16.37 -5.65 -19.26
CA GLY A 169 -17.82 -5.65 -19.21
C GLY A 169 -18.34 -4.98 -17.93
N ASP A 170 -19.46 -5.49 -17.41
CA ASP A 170 -20.13 -4.94 -16.22
C ASP A 170 -19.41 -5.22 -14.89
N THR A 171 -18.22 -5.84 -14.93
CA THR A 171 -17.46 -6.17 -13.70
C THR A 171 -16.79 -4.95 -13.05
N VAL A 172 -16.79 -3.80 -13.73
CA VAL A 172 -16.13 -2.56 -13.30
C VAL A 172 -17.16 -1.47 -13.02
N ALA A 173 -18.13 -1.75 -12.15
CA ALA A 173 -19.08 -0.75 -11.67
C ALA A 173 -18.55 -0.07 -10.40
N ALA A 174 -18.79 1.24 -10.25
CA ALA A 174 -18.36 1.99 -9.07
C ALA A 174 -18.89 1.36 -7.77
N GLY A 175 -18.02 1.18 -6.79
CA GLY A 175 -18.34 0.50 -5.52
C GLY A 175 -18.26 -1.03 -5.56
N LEU A 176 -17.95 -1.65 -6.70
CA LEU A 176 -17.54 -3.05 -6.77
C LEU A 176 -16.02 -3.20 -6.66
N THR A 177 -15.56 -4.42 -6.39
CA THR A 177 -14.16 -4.80 -6.40
C THR A 177 -13.85 -5.72 -7.57
N VAL A 178 -12.76 -5.45 -8.27
CA VAL A 178 -12.21 -6.29 -9.34
C VAL A 178 -11.00 -7.04 -8.78
N PRO A 179 -10.97 -8.39 -8.80
CA PRO A 179 -9.79 -9.13 -8.36
C PRO A 179 -8.66 -8.98 -9.39
N ILE A 180 -7.59 -8.30 -9.00
CA ILE A 180 -6.41 -8.05 -9.82
C ILE A 180 -5.26 -8.90 -9.29
N THR A 181 -4.68 -9.73 -10.16
CA THR A 181 -3.55 -10.60 -9.81
C THR A 181 -2.25 -10.00 -10.31
N PHE A 182 -1.30 -9.85 -9.40
CA PHE A 182 0.06 -9.36 -9.66
C PHE A 182 1.02 -10.54 -9.63
N ASN A 183 1.86 -10.66 -10.66
CA ASN A 183 2.84 -11.74 -10.79
C ASN A 183 4.25 -11.16 -10.79
N PHE A 184 5.13 -11.74 -9.98
CA PHE A 184 6.48 -11.27 -9.76
C PHE A 184 7.51 -12.36 -9.96
N ALA A 185 8.66 -11.99 -10.52
CA ALA A 185 9.89 -12.77 -10.40
C ALA A 185 10.83 -12.07 -9.42
N VAL A 186 11.44 -12.86 -8.54
CA VAL A 186 12.36 -12.38 -7.51
C VAL A 186 13.75 -12.86 -7.87
N TYR A 187 14.72 -11.94 -7.82
CA TYR A 187 16.11 -12.17 -8.14
C TYR A 187 16.99 -11.88 -6.94
N ASP A 188 18.10 -12.59 -6.81
CA ASP A 188 19.19 -12.20 -5.93
C ASP A 188 20.00 -11.01 -6.51
N LEU A 189 20.92 -10.47 -5.71
CA LEU A 189 21.81 -9.38 -6.17
C LEU A 189 22.78 -9.83 -7.28
N GLY A 190 22.94 -11.13 -7.50
CA GLY A 190 23.71 -11.70 -8.60
C GLY A 190 22.93 -11.80 -9.91
N GLY A 191 21.65 -11.42 -9.92
CA GLY A 191 20.77 -11.48 -11.09
C GLY A 191 20.18 -12.86 -11.38
N LYS A 192 20.34 -13.83 -10.47
CA LYS A 192 19.70 -15.15 -10.61
C LYS A 192 18.28 -15.09 -10.06
N GLN A 193 17.32 -15.58 -10.83
CA GLN A 193 15.95 -15.74 -10.35
C GLN A 193 15.90 -16.83 -9.27
N VAL A 194 15.33 -16.49 -8.13
CA VAL A 194 15.23 -17.38 -6.95
C VAL A 194 13.80 -17.80 -6.65
N GLU A 195 12.82 -16.99 -7.03
CA GLU A 195 11.41 -17.24 -6.69
C GLU A 195 10.48 -16.62 -7.74
N THR A 196 9.27 -17.18 -7.86
CA THR A 196 8.15 -16.58 -8.57
C THR A 196 6.97 -16.57 -7.62
N VAL A 197 6.38 -15.40 -7.41
CA VAL A 197 5.31 -15.19 -6.45
C VAL A 197 4.18 -14.40 -7.08
N SER A 198 2.96 -14.65 -6.61
CA SER A 198 1.77 -13.96 -7.08
C SER A 198 0.84 -13.65 -5.92
N THR A 199 0.07 -12.58 -6.06
CA THR A 199 -1.02 -12.26 -5.13
C THR A 199 -2.18 -11.61 -5.87
N THR A 200 -3.38 -11.84 -5.35
CA THR A 200 -4.61 -11.22 -5.86
C THR A 200 -5.08 -10.19 -4.86
N VAL A 201 -5.36 -8.98 -5.33
CA VAL A 201 -5.88 -7.86 -4.55
C VAL A 201 -7.27 -7.53 -5.06
N ASP A 202 -8.26 -7.56 -4.16
CA ASP A 202 -9.62 -7.13 -4.44
C ASP A 202 -9.66 -5.61 -4.59
N THR A 203 -9.51 -5.16 -5.83
CA THR A 203 -9.22 -3.79 -6.19
C THR A 203 -10.52 -3.01 -6.39
N PRO A 204 -10.86 -2.04 -5.53
CA PRO A 204 -12.10 -1.29 -5.64
C PRO A 204 -12.13 -0.42 -6.90
N VAL A 205 -13.34 -0.23 -7.44
CA VAL A 205 -13.64 0.73 -8.49
C VAL A 205 -13.98 2.06 -7.85
N ASP A 206 -13.04 3.00 -7.96
CA ASP A 206 -13.11 4.33 -7.40
C ASP A 206 -13.94 5.27 -8.28
N GLY A 207 -15.10 5.67 -7.76
CA GLY A 207 -15.96 6.68 -8.36
C GLY A 207 -15.73 8.10 -7.83
N GLY A 208 -14.69 8.35 -7.02
CA GLY A 208 -14.42 9.66 -6.41
C GLY A 208 -14.09 10.77 -7.40
N THR A 209 -13.88 10.44 -8.67
CA THR A 209 -13.75 11.39 -9.78
C THR A 209 -15.09 11.79 -10.39
N LEU A 210 -16.18 11.05 -10.10
CA LEU A 210 -17.53 11.40 -10.54
C LEU A 210 -17.98 12.71 -9.89
N ASN A 211 -18.80 13.47 -10.62
CA ASN A 211 -19.42 14.69 -10.08
C ASN A 211 -20.23 14.36 -8.80
N GLU A 212 -20.50 15.40 -8.00
CA GLU A 212 -21.33 15.30 -6.80
C GLU A 212 -22.61 14.50 -7.06
N ARG A 213 -23.13 13.84 -6.01
CA ARG A 213 -24.39 13.09 -6.09
C ARG A 213 -25.43 13.96 -6.79
N GLN A 214 -25.84 13.53 -7.98
CA GLN A 214 -27.03 14.05 -8.64
C GLN A 214 -28.20 13.47 -7.86
N ASP A 215 -28.57 14.09 -6.75
CA ASP A 215 -29.84 13.81 -6.09
C ASP A 215 -30.91 14.19 -7.09
N VAL A 216 -31.46 13.18 -7.78
CA VAL A 216 -32.69 13.38 -8.52
C VAL A 216 -33.73 13.64 -7.45
N VAL A 217 -34.16 14.91 -7.32
CA VAL A 217 -35.34 15.25 -6.55
C VAL A 217 -36.40 14.28 -7.03
N ARG A 218 -36.87 13.40 -6.15
CA ARG A 218 -38.03 12.56 -6.46
C ARG A 218 -39.17 13.53 -6.66
N ASP A 219 -39.44 13.87 -7.91
CA ASP A 219 -40.67 14.53 -8.28
C ASP A 219 -41.79 13.75 -7.61
N VAL A 220 -42.53 14.46 -6.76
CA VAL A 220 -43.74 13.94 -6.14
C VAL A 220 -44.68 13.66 -7.30
N GLN A 221 -44.73 12.38 -7.66
CA GLN A 221 -45.52 11.86 -8.74
C GLN A 221 -47.00 12.03 -8.38
N GLY A 222 -47.65 13.01 -9.00
CA GLY A 222 -49.09 13.03 -9.24
C GLY A 222 -49.97 13.66 -8.15
N GLU A 223 -50.31 14.94 -8.32
CA GLU A 223 -51.68 15.39 -8.12
C GLU A 223 -52.18 16.01 -9.42
N SER A 224 -52.63 15.14 -10.31
CA SER A 224 -53.64 15.50 -11.30
C SER A 224 -54.89 14.71 -10.95
N GLU A 225 -55.81 15.30 -10.19
CA GLU A 225 -57.22 14.93 -10.21
C GLU A 225 -58.09 16.09 -9.69
N HIS A 226 -58.92 16.60 -10.61
CA HIS A 226 -60.10 17.47 -10.52
C HIS A 226 -59.98 19.00 -10.36
#